data_AF-A0A256FWK0-F1
#
_entry.id   AF-A0A256FWK0-F1
#
_cell.length_a   1.000
_cell.length_b   1.000
_cell.length_c   1.000
_cell.angle_alpha   90.00
_cell.angle_beta   90.00
_cell.angle_gamma   90.00
#
_symmetry.space_group_name_H-M   'P 1'
#
loop_
_entity.id
_entity.type
_entity.pdbx_description
1 polymer ?
#
loop_
_entity_poly.entity_id
_entity_poly.type
_entity_poly.pdbx_seq_one_letter_code
_entity_poly.pdbx_strand_id
1 'polypeptide(L)' 'MIKWCTTGGLCLGFMAGILSLLGGNTISFNGIAIAGWYGVWTLTLALGTSGFLFGLVWALVFRAIEFAARR' A
#
# COMPACT_ATOMS: atom_id res chain seq x y z
N MET A 1 -9.94 -11.45 -0.89
CA MET A 1 -8.79 -11.07 -0.03
C MET A 1 -7.96 -9.95 -0.66
N ILE A 2 -7.46 -10.14 -1.89
CA ILE A 2 -6.67 -9.13 -2.64
C ILE A 2 -7.35 -7.75 -2.66
N LYS A 3 -8.64 -7.69 -3.01
CA LYS A 3 -9.43 -6.43 -3.00
C LYS A 3 -9.26 -5.64 -1.70
N TRP A 4 -9.39 -6.30 -0.55
CA TRP A 4 -9.32 -5.66 0.76
C TRP A 4 -7.90 -5.21 1.11
N CYS A 5 -6.88 -5.98 0.72
CA CYS A 5 -5.48 -5.58 0.90
C CYS A 5 -5.12 -4.34 0.05
N THR A 6 -5.56 -4.30 -1.20
CA THR A 6 -5.35 -3.15 -2.09
C THR A 6 -6.11 -1.91 -1.60
N THR A 7 -7.41 -2.05 -1.28
CA THR A 7 -8.20 -0.94 -0.76
C THR A 7 -7.65 -0.43 0.57
N GLY A 8 -7.26 -1.33 1.48
CA GLY A 8 -6.60 -0.95 2.73
C GLY A 8 -5.31 -0.19 2.51
N GLY A 9 -4.46 -0.65 1.59
CA GLY A 9 -3.23 0.06 1.20
C GLY A 9 -3.49 1.46 0.65
N LEU A 10 -4.48 1.60 -0.24
CA LEU A 10 -4.88 2.91 -0.79
C LEU A 10 -5.39 3.84 0.31
N CYS A 11 -6.30 3.38 1.18
CA CYS A 11 -6.83 4.19 2.27
C CYS A 11 -5.73 4.65 3.24
N LEU A 12 -4.83 3.73 3.63
CA LEU A 12 -3.71 4.06 4.52
C LEU A 12 -2.76 5.07 3.88
N GLY A 13 -2.39 4.89 2.62
CA GLY A 13 -1.50 5.82 1.94
C GLY A 13 -2.11 7.21 1.76
N PHE A 14 -3.43 7.27 1.50
CA PHE A 14 -4.14 8.53 1.38
C PHE A 14 -4.27 9.26 2.74
N MET A 15 -4.65 8.54 3.79
CA MET A 15 -4.76 9.11 5.14
C MET A 15 -3.40 9.59 5.67
N ALA A 16 -2.35 8.78 5.53
CA ALA A 16 -1.00 9.17 5.93
C ALA A 16 -0.49 10.38 5.12
N GLY A 17 -0.74 10.39 3.81
CA GLY A 17 -0.39 11.51 2.93
C GLY A 17 -1.10 12.81 3.31
N ILE A 18 -2.42 12.77 3.54
CA ILE A 18 -3.18 13.94 3.99
C ILE A 18 -2.67 14.44 5.35
N LEU A 19 -2.44 13.55 6.30
CA LEU A 19 -1.96 13.94 7.62
C LEU A 19 -0.58 14.60 7.54
N SER A 20 0.31 14.08 6.69
CA SER A 20 1.60 14.71 6.39
C SER A 20 1.44 16.09 5.77
N LEU A 21 0.51 16.24 4.82
CA LEU A 21 0.25 17.52 4.14
C LEU A 21 -0.30 18.57 5.12
N LEU A 22 -1.28 18.20 5.94
CA LEU A 22 -1.87 19.06 6.96
C LEU A 22 -0.88 19.40 8.08
N GLY A 23 0.00 18.47 8.44
CA GLY A 23 1.07 18.68 9.42
C GLY A 23 2.23 19.55 8.92
N GLY A 24 2.27 19.90 7.64
CA GLY A 24 3.39 20.63 7.04
C GLY A 24 4.66 19.77 6.90
N ASN A 25 4.53 18.45 7.01
CA ASN A 25 5.63 17.51 6.84
C ASN A 25 5.96 17.30 5.36
N THR A 26 7.25 17.26 5.04
CA THR A 26 7.73 16.93 3.70
C THR A 26 7.98 15.43 3.60
N ILE A 27 7.28 14.78 2.68
CA ILE A 27 7.53 13.37 2.33
C ILE A 27 8.82 13.35 1.50
N SER A 28 9.80 12.50 1.83
CA SER A 28 11.01 12.36 1.03
C SER A 28 11.23 10.91 0.61
N PHE A 29 11.64 10.71 -0.64
CA PHE A 29 12.02 9.40 -1.16
C PHE A 29 13.41 9.51 -1.78
N ASN A 30 14.37 8.72 -1.27
CA ASN A 30 15.76 8.71 -1.74
C ASN A 30 16.38 10.13 -1.82
N GLY A 31 16.16 10.94 -0.78
CA GLY A 31 16.66 12.32 -0.71
C GLY A 31 15.89 13.35 -1.54
N ILE A 32 14.89 12.94 -2.34
CA ILE A 32 14.03 13.84 -3.11
C ILE A 32 12.79 14.19 -2.29
N ALA A 33 12.58 15.48 -2.03
CA ALA A 33 11.38 15.99 -1.38
C ALA A 33 10.18 15.95 -2.35
N ILE A 34 9.11 15.32 -1.93
CA ILE A 34 7.84 15.22 -2.64
C ILE A 34 6.80 15.98 -1.80
N ALA A 35 6.41 17.15 -2.27
CA ALA A 35 5.54 18.07 -1.54
C ALA A 35 4.12 18.14 -2.11
N GLY A 36 3.19 18.64 -1.30
CA GLY A 36 1.83 18.92 -1.71
C GLY A 36 1.00 17.66 -2.02
N TRP A 37 -0.06 17.87 -2.80
CA TRP A 37 -0.96 16.80 -3.24
C TRP A 37 -0.27 15.70 -4.04
N TYR A 38 0.80 16.04 -4.77
CA TYR A 38 1.57 15.05 -5.50
C TYR A 38 2.21 14.01 -4.55
N GLY A 39 2.71 14.44 -3.39
CA GLY A 39 3.20 13.55 -2.33
C GLY A 39 2.12 12.61 -1.80
N VAL A 40 0.92 13.14 -1.56
CA VAL A 40 -0.24 12.35 -1.08
C VAL A 40 -0.58 11.22 -2.06
N TRP A 41 -0.72 11.53 -3.35
CA TRP A 41 -1.05 10.52 -4.36
C TRP A 41 0.08 9.53 -4.60
N THR A 42 1.33 9.98 -4.56
CA THR A 42 2.49 9.11 -4.66
C THR A 42 2.50 8.09 -3.52
N LEU A 43 2.27 8.53 -2.28
CA LEU A 43 2.19 7.65 -1.11
C LEU A 43 0.99 6.69 -1.20
N THR A 44 -0.16 7.21 -1.62
CA THR A 44 -1.40 6.44 -1.83
C THR A 44 -1.18 5.29 -2.79
N LEU A 45 -0.61 5.57 -3.97
CA LEU A 45 -0.36 4.55 -4.99
C LEU A 45 0.71 3.56 -4.54
N ALA A 46 1.79 4.03 -3.89
CA ALA A 46 2.84 3.16 -3.37
C ALA A 46 2.33 2.17 -2.31
N LEU A 47 1.51 2.62 -1.36
CA LEU A 47 0.91 1.72 -0.37
C LEU A 47 -0.20 0.85 -0.99
N GLY A 48 -0.95 1.36 -1.97
CA GLY A 48 -1.96 0.60 -2.70
C GLY A 48 -1.35 -0.57 -3.49
N THR A 49 -0.25 -0.34 -4.22
CA THR A 49 0.46 -1.39 -4.96
C THR A 49 1.12 -2.39 -4.00
N SER A 50 1.71 -1.92 -2.89
CA SER A 50 2.25 -2.78 -1.84
C SER A 50 1.16 -3.68 -1.23
N GLY A 51 -0.02 -3.11 -0.95
CA GLY A 51 -1.18 -3.87 -0.47
C GLY A 51 -1.68 -4.90 -1.48
N PHE A 52 -1.67 -4.57 -2.78
CA PHE A 52 -1.98 -5.53 -3.84
C PHE A 52 -0.98 -6.70 -3.89
N LEU A 53 0.32 -6.40 -3.87
CA LEU A 53 1.38 -7.42 -3.86
C LEU A 53 1.28 -8.33 -2.64
N PHE A 54 1.05 -7.75 -1.47
CA PHE A 54 0.79 -8.51 -0.24
C PHE A 54 -0.42 -9.44 -0.39
N GLY A 55 -1.52 -8.95 -0.96
CA GLY A 55 -2.69 -9.76 -1.27
C GLY A 55 -2.39 -10.92 -2.22
N LEU A 56 -1.54 -10.72 -3.24
CA LEU A 56 -1.11 -11.76 -4.17
C LEU A 56 -0.27 -12.84 -3.48
N VAL A 57 0.68 -12.45 -2.64
CA VAL A 57 1.50 -13.40 -1.87
C VAL A 57 0.61 -14.30 -1.02
N TRP A 58 -0.34 -13.73 -0.29
CA TRP A 58 -1.28 -14.53 0.51
C TRP A 58 -2.18 -15.43 -0.33
N ALA A 59 -2.65 -14.96 -1.49
CA ALA A 59 -3.41 -15.81 -2.40
C ALA A 59 -2.60 -17.03 -2.85
N LEU A 60 -1.30 -16.87 -3.12
CA LEU A 60 -0.41 -17.99 -3.45
C LEU A 60 -0.19 -18.91 -2.24
N VAL A 61 -0.03 -18.36 -1.04
CA VAL A 61 0.14 -19.14 0.20
C VAL A 61 -1.08 -20.02 0.45
N PHE A 62 -2.30 -19.49 0.38
CA PHE A 62 -3.51 -20.30 0.58
C PHE A 62 -3.65 -21.38 -0.49
N ARG A 63 -3.32 -21.05 -1.74
CA ARG A 63 -3.30 -22.04 -2.82
C ARG A 63 -2.27 -23.15 -2.56
N ALA A 64 -1.10 -22.82 -2.04
CA ALA A 64 -0.08 -23.81 -1.68
C ALA A 64 -0.54 -24.71 -0.52
N ILE A 65 -1.17 -24.13 0.51
CA ILE A 65 -1.76 -24.86 1.64
C ILE A 65 -2.85 -25.82 1.13
N GLU A 66 -3.71 -25.38 0.22
CA GLU A 66 -4.76 -26.20 -0.36
C GLU A 66 -4.18 -27.42 -1.11
N PHE A 67 -3.11 -27.23 -1.90
CA PHE A 67 -2.42 -28.36 -2.54
C PHE A 67 -1.76 -29.31 -1.53
N ALA A 68 -1.20 -28.78 -0.45
CA ALA A 68 -0.59 -29.59 0.60
C ALA A 68 -1.63 -30.39 1.42
N ALA A 69 -2.81 -29.82 1.65
CA ALA A 69 -3.89 -30.43 2.42
C ALA A 69 -4.67 -31.52 1.65
N ARG A 70 -4.57 -31.53 0.31
CA ARG A 70 -5.16 -32.58 -0.55
C ARG A 70 -4.27 -33.82 -0.70
N ARG A 71 -3.15 -33.88 0.03
CA ARG A 71 -2.21 -35.01 0.06
C ARG A 71 -2.38 -35.78 1.37
#